data_AF-A0AAE9PS64-F1
#
_entry.id   AF-A0AAE9PS64-F1
#
_cell.length_a   1.000
_cell.length_b   1.000
_cell.length_c   1.000
_cell.angle_alpha   90.00
_cell.angle_beta   90.00
_cell.angle_gamma   90.00
#
_symmetry.space_group_name_H-M   'P 1'
#
loop_
_entity.id
_entity.type
_entity.pdbx_description
1 polymer ?
#
loop_
_entity_poly.entity_id
_entity_poly.type
_entity_poly.pdbx_seq_one_letter_code
_entity_poly.pdbx_strand_id
1 'polypeptide(L)' 'MEGALGVEGVERFIRKDTVDRIHECVLAALSLESEPIDPRL' A
#
# COMPACT_ATOMS: atom_id res chain seq x y z
N MET A 1 -4.55 7.57 -3.95
CA MET A 1 -4.93 6.86 -2.71
C MET A 1 -3.97 5.69 -2.49
N GLU A 2 -3.86 4.77 -3.44
CA GLU A 2 -2.86 3.68 -3.41
C GLU A 2 -1.40 4.17 -3.45
N GLY A 3 -1.05 5.08 -4.36
CA GLY A 3 0.31 5.63 -4.44
C GLY A 3 0.78 6.31 -3.14
N ALA A 4 -0.14 6.86 -2.34
CA ALA A 4 0.18 7.43 -1.03
C ALA A 4 0.49 6.35 0.00
N LEU A 5 -0.25 5.22 -0.02
CA LEU A 5 0.03 4.06 0.81
C LEU A 5 1.38 3.42 0.46
N GLY A 6 1.73 3.38 -0.83
CA GLY A 6 3.03 2.92 -1.29
C GLY A 6 4.19 3.76 -0.74
N VAL A 7 4.08 5.09 -0.83
CA VAL A 7 5.09 6.01 -0.28
C VAL A 7 5.20 5.88 1.24
N GLU A 8 4.08 5.84 1.95
CA GLU A 8 4.05 5.66 3.40
C GLU A 8 4.72 4.35 3.84
N GLY A 9 4.46 3.24 3.14
CA GLY A 9 5.11 1.94 3.43
C GLY A 9 6.63 2.00 3.27
N VAL A 10 7.11 2.70 2.24
CA VAL A 10 8.56 2.92 2.02
C VAL A 10 9.15 3.81 3.11
N GLU A 11 8.47 4.89 3.50
CA GLU A 11 8.94 5.75 4.60
C GLU A 11 9.06 4.98 5.92
N ARG A 12 8.07 4.16 6.26
CA ARG A 12 8.08 3.31 7.46
C ARG A 12 9.19 2.28 7.44
N PHE A 13 9.45 1.68 6.27
CA PHE A 13 10.58 0.78 6.09
C PHE A 13 11.92 1.48 6.35
N ILE A 14 12.12 2.68 5.79
CA ILE A 14 13.34 3.49 6.00
C ILE A 14 13.51 3.85 7.49
N ARG A 15 12.40 4.17 8.17
CA ARG A 15 12.37 4.47 9.61
C ARG A 15 12.56 3.25 10.52
N LYS A 16 12.61 2.03 9.95
CA LYS A 16 12.70 0.74 10.67
C LYS A 16 11.52 0.50 11.62
N ASP A 17 10.32 0.91 11.20
CA ASP A 17 9.10 0.54 11.89
C ASP A 17 8.87 -0.98 11.84
N THR A 18 7.94 -1.47 12.66
CA THR A 18 7.62 -2.90 12.69
C THR A 18 7.04 -3.37 11.36
N VAL A 19 7.25 -4.64 11.03
CA VAL A 19 6.73 -5.24 9.80
C VAL A 19 5.22 -5.10 9.70
N ASP A 20 4.49 -5.16 10.82
CA ASP A 20 3.04 -5.05 10.85
C ASP A 20 2.57 -3.67 10.37
N ARG A 21 3.29 -2.60 10.76
CA ARG A 21 3.00 -1.22 10.35
C ARG A 21 3.32 -0.96 8.89
N ILE A 22 4.32 -1.64 8.34
CA ILE A 22 4.64 -1.57 6.91
C ILE A 22 3.57 -2.34 6.12
N HIS A 23 3.21 -3.54 6.60
CA HIS A 23 2.26 -4.43 5.91
C HIS A 23 0.82 -3.90 5.91
N GLU A 24 0.42 -3.05 6.87
CA GLU A 24 -0.90 -2.41 6.81
C GLU A 24 -1.08 -1.58 5.54
N CYS A 25 -0.02 -0.86 5.11
CA CYS A 25 -0.07 -0.03 3.91
C CYS A 25 -0.23 -0.90 2.66
N VAL A 26 0.46 -2.05 2.62
CA VAL A 26 0.38 -3.02 1.52
C VAL A 26 -1.01 -3.66 1.44
N LEU A 27 -1.57 -4.10 2.58
CA LEU A 27 -2.89 -4.71 2.62
C LEU A 27 -4.00 -3.69 2.28
N ALA A 28 -3.86 -2.44 2.74
CA ALA A 28 -4.76 -1.36 2.37
C ALA A 28 -4.70 -1.08 0.86
N ALA A 29 -3.51 -1.04 0.26
CA ALA A 29 -3.33 -0.87 -1.19
C ALA A 29 -4.03 -2.00 -1.97
N LEU A 30 -3.76 -3.26 -1.62
CA LEU A 30 -4.41 -4.43 -2.24
C LEU A 30 -5.94 -4.43 -2.11
N SER A 31 -6.46 -3.84 -1.02
CA SER A 31 -7.91 -3.71 -0.83
C SER A 31 -8.54 -2.74 -1.84
N LEU A 32 -7.80 -1.73 -2.30
CA LEU A 32 -8.28 -0.78 -3.32
C LEU A 32 -8.29 -1.40 -4.72
N GLU A 33 -7.37 -2.31 -4.99
CA GLU A 33 -7.25 -3.03 -6.28
C GLU A 33 -8.29 -4.15 -6.45
N SER A 34 -9.11 -4.40 -5.43
CA SER A 34 -10.09 -5.49 -5.45
C SER A 34 -11.34 -5.18 -6.29
N GLU A 35 -11.57 -3.90 -6.61
CA GLU A 35 -12.67 -3.49 -7.46
C GLU A 35 -12.31 -3.63 -8.94
N PRO A 36 -13.18 -4.27 -9.76
CA PRO A 36 -12.88 -4.49 -11.17
C PRO A 36 -12.75 -3.15 -11.91
N ILE A 37 -11.58 -2.95 -12.52
CA ILE A 37 -11.32 -1.82 -13.42
C ILE A 37 -11.45 -2.26 -14.88
N ASP A 38 -11.62 -1.31 -15.81
CA ASP A 38 -11.53 -1.62 -17.24
C ASP A 38 -10.12 -2.16 -17.55
N PRO A 39 -9.97 -3.41 -18.03
CA PRO A 39 -8.65 -4.03 -18.24
C PRO A 39 -7.84 -3.38 -19.39
N ARG A 40 -8.40 -2.37 -20.07
CA ARG A 40 -7.73 -1.59 -21.12
C ARG A 40 -7.12 -0.29 -20.61
N LEU A 41 -7.39 0.08 -19.36
CA LEU A 41 -6.67 1.12 -18.62
C LEU A 41 -5.42 0.51 -17.98
#